data_AF-A0A949VL63-F1
#
_entry.id   AF-A0A949VL63-F1
#
_cell.length_a   1.000
_cell.length_b   1.000
_cell.length_c   1.000
_cell.angle_alpha   90.00
_cell.angle_beta   90.00
_cell.angle_gamma   90.00
#
_symmetry.space_group_name_H-M   'P 1'
#
loop_
_entity.id
_entity.type
_entity.pdbx_description
1 polymer ?
#
loop_
_entity_poly.entity_id
_entity_poly.type
_entity_poly.pdbx_seq_one_letter_code
_entity_poly.pdbx_strand_id
1 'polypeptide(L)'
;MRANGKTVIGLGISGTTADFLVSACDKFVYYDKWQGVGKFKKDSSTNGNQKQPAPKAASPSAQKQEKPQPQNPPAPVAPVSKPAAPISAEKRLERYANILAAHKIRLTPSPHRPLVIYKLYDLVRENPGVTFNQLKEKCQGLFANASPQIEPALALDTAHQLFHTFCFEFEQNSSERIMDRRMSLPEAIQSPAGLLDKCDRKILQMIASDLGASEELDREIAAKILYGGARSHKVLAHIQELLEAESQA
;
A
#
# COMPACT_ATOMS: atom_id res chain seq x y z
N MET A 1 27.94 -6.73 -5.96
CA MET A 1 27.79 -6.07 -4.63
C MET A 1 28.79 -6.58 -3.58
N ARG A 2 29.15 -7.88 -3.56
CA ARG A 2 30.19 -8.44 -2.66
C ARG A 2 31.60 -7.84 -2.81
N ALA A 3 31.88 -7.14 -3.92
CA ALA A 3 33.21 -6.65 -4.28
C ALA A 3 33.73 -5.48 -3.42
N ASN A 4 32.91 -4.84 -2.58
CA ASN A 4 33.28 -3.63 -1.84
C ASN A 4 33.43 -3.86 -0.32
N GLY A 5 33.60 -5.10 0.13
CA GLY A 5 33.71 -5.42 1.57
C GLY A 5 32.45 -5.15 2.39
N LYS A 6 31.29 -4.98 1.73
CA LYS A 6 29.99 -4.78 2.38
C LYS A 6 29.24 -6.10 2.46
N THR A 7 28.75 -6.45 3.65
CA THR A 7 27.88 -7.60 3.88
C THR A 7 26.45 -7.26 3.48
N VAL A 8 25.87 -8.03 2.56
CA VAL A 8 24.49 -7.87 2.10
C VAL A 8 23.59 -8.88 2.82
N ILE A 9 22.65 -8.38 3.62
CA ILE A 9 21.63 -9.20 4.29
C ILE A 9 20.29 -8.98 3.58
N GLY A 10 19.77 -10.01 2.94
CA GLY A 10 18.46 -10.00 2.29
C GLY A 10 17.35 -10.44 3.23
N LEU A 11 16.17 -9.86 3.06
CA LEU A 11 14.93 -10.27 3.72
C LEU A 11 13.86 -10.57 2.66
N GLY A 12 13.10 -11.65 2.85
CA GLY A 12 12.03 -12.04 1.92
C GLY A 12 10.98 -12.94 2.54
N ILE A 13 10.00 -13.35 1.75
CA ILE A 13 8.93 -14.28 2.14
C ILE A 13 9.15 -15.62 1.43
N SER A 14 9.00 -16.73 2.17
CA SER A 14 9.22 -18.06 1.63
C SER A 14 8.23 -18.38 0.50
N GLY A 15 8.73 -18.89 -0.62
CA GLY A 15 7.91 -19.30 -1.77
C GLY A 15 7.55 -18.19 -2.75
N THR A 16 7.78 -16.92 -2.43
CA THR A 16 7.60 -15.78 -3.36
C THR A 16 8.90 -15.07 -3.71
N THR A 17 9.96 -15.30 -2.94
CA THR A 17 11.30 -14.76 -3.20
C THR A 17 11.99 -15.58 -4.29
N ALA A 18 12.54 -14.91 -5.30
CA ALA A 18 13.31 -15.57 -6.36
C ALA A 18 14.69 -16.08 -5.85
N ASP A 19 15.08 -17.29 -6.25
CA ASP A 19 16.32 -17.95 -5.80
C ASP A 19 17.59 -17.15 -6.15
N PHE A 20 17.55 -16.39 -7.24
CA PHE A 20 18.65 -15.50 -7.63
C PHE A 20 18.90 -14.39 -6.58
N LEU A 21 17.84 -13.84 -5.98
CA LEU A 21 17.98 -12.82 -4.94
C LEU A 21 18.57 -13.41 -3.65
N VAL A 22 18.16 -14.63 -3.31
CA VAL A 22 18.67 -15.36 -2.14
C VAL A 22 20.18 -15.62 -2.30
N SER A 23 20.59 -16.07 -3.48
CA SER A 23 21.99 -16.40 -3.79
C SER A 23 22.91 -15.18 -3.97
N ALA A 24 22.35 -14.01 -4.27
CA ALA A 24 23.09 -12.75 -4.38
C ALA A 24 23.44 -12.12 -3.02
N CYS A 25 22.76 -12.50 -1.93
CA CYS A 25 23.03 -12.01 -0.58
C CYS A 25 24.08 -12.87 0.15
N ASP A 26 24.74 -12.31 1.17
CA ASP A 26 25.67 -13.06 2.02
C ASP A 26 24.92 -13.79 3.15
N LYS A 27 23.81 -13.20 3.60
CA LYS A 27 22.83 -13.83 4.47
C LYS A 27 21.44 -13.51 3.95
N PHE A 28 20.51 -14.45 4.05
CA PHE A 28 19.13 -14.23 3.68
C PHE A 28 18.20 -14.75 4.77
N VAL A 29 17.23 -13.93 5.19
CA VAL A 29 16.27 -14.28 6.24
C VAL A 29 14.85 -14.24 5.70
N TYR A 30 14.11 -15.31 5.95
CA TYR A 30 12.69 -15.39 5.61
C TYR A 30 11.84 -14.85 6.75
N TYR A 31 11.16 -13.73 6.51
CA TYR A 31 10.33 -13.05 7.50
C TYR A 31 9.24 -13.97 8.05
N ASP A 32 8.61 -14.78 7.20
CA ASP A 32 7.55 -15.73 7.56
C ASP A 32 8.03 -16.95 8.37
N LYS A 33 9.35 -17.19 8.42
CA LYS A 33 9.98 -18.27 9.19
C LYS A 33 10.63 -17.79 10.50
N TRP A 34 10.63 -16.49 10.75
CA TRP A 34 11.21 -15.91 11.97
C TRP A 34 10.33 -16.27 13.18
N GLN A 35 10.91 -16.86 14.22
CA GLN A 35 10.17 -17.21 15.44
C GLN A 35 9.78 -15.93 16.19
N GLY A 36 8.48 -15.63 16.27
CA GLY A 36 7.95 -14.45 16.99
C GLY A 36 7.10 -13.50 16.15
N VAL A 37 7.08 -13.65 14.82
CA VAL A 37 6.11 -12.97 13.94
C VAL A 37 4.89 -13.88 13.77
N GLY A 38 3.69 -13.32 14.03
CA GLY A 38 2.43 -14.05 13.97
C GLY A 38 2.25 -14.72 12.61
N LYS A 39 2.22 -16.05 12.60
CA LYS A 39 2.01 -16.84 11.37
C LYS A 39 0.63 -16.50 10.81
N PHE A 40 0.59 -15.81 9.67
CA PHE A 40 -0.64 -15.70 8.89
C PHE A 40 -1.02 -17.11 8.43
N LYS A 41 -2.12 -17.64 8.98
CA LYS A 41 -2.70 -18.89 8.52
C LYS A 41 -3.22 -18.67 7.10
N LYS A 42 -2.57 -19.32 6.14
CA LYS A 42 -3.09 -19.51 4.79
C LYS A 42 -4.08 -20.66 4.87
N ASP A 43 -5.37 -20.39 4.70
CA ASP A 43 -6.39 -21.43 4.53
C ASP A 43 -6.15 -22.13 3.19
N SER A 44 -5.39 -23.21 3.23
CA SER A 44 -5.37 -24.22 2.18
C SER A 44 -6.54 -25.18 2.41
N SER A 45 -7.64 -24.92 1.71
CA SER A 45 -8.65 -25.92 1.40
C SER A 45 -8.01 -26.99 0.51
N THR A 46 -7.72 -28.16 1.08
CA THR A 46 -7.44 -29.36 0.29
C THR A 46 -7.95 -30.58 1.01
N ASN A 47 -8.85 -31.29 0.32
CA ASN A 47 -9.31 -32.64 0.61
C ASN A 47 -8.14 -33.58 0.95
N GLY A 48 -8.35 -34.48 1.92
CA GLY A 48 -7.49 -35.66 2.12
C GLY A 48 -7.19 -36.01 3.57
N ASN A 49 -8.22 -36.31 4.35
CA ASN A 49 -8.11 -37.15 5.55
C ASN A 49 -8.04 -38.60 5.02
N GLN A 50 -7.14 -39.51 5.39
CA GLN A 50 -6.79 -39.95 6.74
C GLN A 50 -5.43 -40.70 6.78
N LYS A 51 -4.74 -40.54 7.91
CA LYS A 51 -3.65 -41.37 8.46
C LYS A 51 -4.12 -42.80 8.78
N GLN A 52 -3.21 -43.78 8.74
CA GLN A 52 -2.64 -44.47 9.94
C GLN A 52 -1.61 -45.58 9.59
N PRO A 53 -0.80 -46.09 10.56
CA PRO A 53 0.63 -46.42 10.36
C PRO A 53 1.06 -47.88 10.70
N ALA A 54 2.40 -48.12 10.58
CA ALA A 54 3.28 -49.04 11.34
C ALA A 54 3.89 -50.26 10.56
N PRO A 55 4.86 -51.05 11.11
CA PRO A 55 6.32 -50.80 11.10
C PRO A 55 7.22 -52.05 10.76
N LYS A 56 8.57 -51.90 10.90
CA LYS A 56 9.70 -52.91 10.88
C LYS A 56 10.31 -53.21 9.48
N ALA A 57 11.59 -53.53 9.26
CA ALA A 57 12.70 -54.02 10.08
C ALA A 57 14.07 -53.66 9.45
N ALA A 58 15.18 -54.02 10.12
CA ALA A 58 16.55 -53.58 9.91
C ALA A 58 17.45 -54.53 9.05
N SER A 59 18.34 -53.90 8.24
CA SER A 59 19.77 -54.22 7.88
C SER A 59 20.15 -55.57 7.19
N PRO A 60 21.39 -55.79 6.63
CA PRO A 60 22.55 -54.89 6.36
C PRO A 60 23.30 -55.09 4.98
N SER A 61 24.30 -54.22 4.73
CA SER A 61 25.59 -54.43 3.99
C SER A 61 25.68 -54.61 2.46
N ALA A 62 26.42 -53.72 1.77
CA ALA A 62 27.67 -54.06 1.02
C ALA A 62 28.33 -52.81 0.37
N GLN A 63 29.67 -52.77 0.44
CA GLN A 63 30.58 -51.70 0.04
C GLN A 63 31.03 -51.76 -1.44
N LYS A 64 31.81 -50.73 -1.85
CA LYS A 64 32.60 -50.47 -3.08
C LYS A 64 31.84 -49.70 -4.17
N GLN A 65 32.38 -48.65 -4.81
CA GLN A 65 33.78 -48.30 -5.10
C GLN A 65 33.89 -46.83 -5.53
N GLU A 66 35.04 -46.21 -5.29
CA GLU A 66 35.36 -44.82 -5.64
C GLU A 66 36.05 -44.68 -7.02
N LYS A 67 35.80 -43.52 -7.67
CA LYS A 67 36.51 -42.84 -8.79
C LYS A 67 36.27 -43.31 -10.25
N PRO A 68 36.46 -42.46 -11.30
CA PRO A 68 36.62 -40.98 -11.40
C PRO A 68 35.64 -40.29 -12.38
N GLN A 69 35.56 -38.94 -12.31
CA GLN A 69 34.89 -38.04 -13.28
C GLN A 69 35.39 -38.20 -14.73
N PRO A 70 34.50 -37.91 -15.71
CA PRO A 70 34.87 -37.03 -16.81
C PRO A 70 33.86 -35.88 -17.03
N GLN A 71 34.40 -34.66 -16.99
CA GLN A 71 34.02 -33.41 -17.67
C GLN A 71 32.63 -33.31 -18.33
N ASN A 72 31.79 -32.41 -17.77
CA ASN A 72 30.58 -31.90 -18.42
C ASN A 72 30.91 -31.06 -19.67
N PRO A 73 30.21 -31.24 -20.80
CA PRO A 73 30.18 -30.26 -21.89
C PRO A 73 29.50 -28.96 -21.42
N PRO A 74 29.80 -27.79 -22.03
CA PRO A 74 29.24 -26.51 -21.63
C PRO A 74 27.71 -26.51 -21.77
N ALA A 75 27.02 -26.11 -20.70
CA ALA A 75 25.57 -25.96 -20.68
C ALA A 75 25.11 -24.92 -21.71
N PRO A 76 23.98 -25.14 -22.40
CA PRO A 76 23.42 -24.19 -23.34
C PRO A 76 23.06 -22.89 -22.62
N VAL A 77 23.37 -21.78 -23.28
CA VAL A 77 23.06 -20.41 -22.88
C VAL A 77 21.59 -20.33 -22.46
N ALA A 78 21.36 -20.02 -21.18
CA ALA A 78 20.01 -19.86 -20.65
C ALA A 78 19.26 -18.78 -21.44
N PRO A 79 17.97 -18.99 -21.75
CA PRO A 79 17.19 -18.06 -22.55
C PRO A 79 17.05 -16.72 -21.83
N VAL A 80 17.32 -15.64 -22.58
CA VAL A 80 17.05 -14.26 -22.20
C VAL A 80 15.64 -14.17 -21.65
N SER A 81 15.54 -13.74 -20.38
CA SER A 81 14.29 -13.54 -19.66
C SER A 81 13.35 -12.64 -20.45
N LYS A 82 12.19 -13.17 -20.84
CA LYS A 82 11.10 -12.39 -21.44
C LYS A 82 10.70 -11.25 -20.49
N PRO A 83 10.31 -10.07 -21.01
CA PRO A 83 9.75 -8.99 -20.21
C PRO A 83 8.57 -9.50 -19.39
N ALA A 84 8.51 -9.12 -18.11
CA ALA A 84 7.38 -9.41 -17.24
C ALA A 84 6.08 -8.93 -17.91
N ALA A 85 5.05 -9.78 -17.92
CA ALA A 85 3.76 -9.43 -18.51
C ALA A 85 3.18 -8.17 -17.83
N PRO A 86 2.43 -7.33 -18.58
CA PRO A 86 1.79 -6.14 -18.03
C PRO A 86 0.93 -6.50 -16.80
N ILE A 87 1.12 -5.77 -15.70
CA ILE A 87 0.31 -5.92 -14.48
C ILE A 87 -1.13 -5.54 -14.83
N SER A 88 -2.13 -6.33 -14.42
CA SER A 88 -3.54 -6.00 -14.68
C SER A 88 -3.98 -4.76 -13.89
N ALA A 89 -5.04 -4.11 -14.35
CA ALA A 89 -5.61 -2.92 -13.70
C ALA A 89 -5.99 -3.17 -12.22
N GLU A 90 -6.52 -4.35 -11.90
CA GLU A 90 -6.89 -4.75 -10.55
C GLU A 90 -5.68 -4.87 -9.64
N LYS A 91 -4.61 -5.52 -10.13
CA LYS A 91 -3.35 -5.66 -9.40
C LYS A 91 -2.67 -4.30 -9.19
N ARG A 92 -2.78 -3.39 -10.17
CA ARG A 92 -2.27 -2.02 -10.03
C ARG A 92 -3.07 -1.23 -8.99
N LEU A 93 -4.40 -1.35 -8.98
CA LEU A 93 -5.25 -0.75 -7.96
C LEU A 93 -4.93 -1.28 -6.56
N GLU A 94 -4.78 -2.59 -6.41
CA GLU A 94 -4.38 -3.23 -5.15
C GLU A 94 -3.00 -2.74 -4.69
N ARG A 95 -2.05 -2.59 -5.63
CA ARG A 95 -0.74 -2.00 -5.33
C ARG A 95 -0.85 -0.59 -4.77
N TYR A 96 -1.69 0.28 -5.37
CA TYR A 96 -1.88 1.66 -4.89
C TYR A 96 -2.53 1.67 -3.51
N ALA A 97 -3.54 0.84 -3.28
CA ALA A 97 -4.16 0.69 -1.98
C ALA A 97 -3.16 0.21 -0.91
N ASN A 98 -2.27 -0.72 -1.24
CA ASN A 98 -1.24 -1.23 -0.34
C ASN A 98 -0.18 -0.18 0.00
N ILE A 99 0.25 0.63 -0.97
CA ILE A 99 1.13 1.77 -0.74
C ILE A 99 0.47 2.73 0.26
N LEU A 100 -0.76 3.16 -0.01
CA LEU A 100 -1.49 4.07 0.87
C LEU A 100 -1.69 3.50 2.28
N ALA A 101 -1.98 2.20 2.39
CA ALA A 101 -2.11 1.53 3.69
C ALA A 101 -0.81 1.58 4.51
N ALA A 102 0.37 1.52 3.86
CA ALA A 102 1.66 1.70 4.52
C ALA A 102 1.79 3.11 5.13
N HIS A 103 1.24 4.12 4.45
CA HIS A 103 1.10 5.50 4.92
C HIS A 103 -0.09 5.73 5.86
N LYS A 104 -0.73 4.66 6.36
CA LYS A 104 -1.92 4.70 7.22
C LYS A 104 -3.15 5.36 6.58
N ILE A 105 -3.18 5.43 5.25
CA ILE A 105 -4.31 5.92 4.48
C ILE A 105 -5.11 4.73 3.96
N ARG A 106 -6.36 4.63 4.37
CA ARG A 106 -7.33 3.72 3.76
C ARG A 106 -8.12 4.47 2.70
N LEU A 107 -8.20 3.89 1.51
CA LEU A 107 -8.92 4.50 0.40
C LEU A 107 -9.71 3.44 -0.37
N THR A 108 -11.02 3.51 -0.23
CA THR A 108 -11.96 2.66 -0.95
C THR A 108 -12.53 3.43 -2.13
N PRO A 109 -12.42 2.92 -3.38
CA PRO A 109 -12.99 3.56 -4.57
C PRO A 109 -14.45 3.96 -4.36
N SER A 110 -14.76 5.26 -4.43
CA SER A 110 -16.12 5.75 -4.26
C SER A 110 -16.34 7.08 -4.99
N PRO A 111 -17.49 7.25 -5.69
CA PRO A 111 -17.86 8.52 -6.31
C PRO A 111 -18.22 9.62 -5.29
N HIS A 112 -18.44 9.25 -4.02
CA HIS A 112 -18.91 10.15 -2.97
C HIS A 112 -17.80 10.78 -2.12
N ARG A 113 -16.55 10.33 -2.26
CA ARG A 113 -15.42 10.88 -1.50
C ARG A 113 -15.28 12.42 -1.63
N PRO A 114 -15.40 13.04 -2.83
CA PRO A 114 -15.38 14.50 -2.95
C PRO A 114 -16.47 15.20 -2.13
N LEU A 115 -17.70 14.66 -2.11
CA LEU A 115 -18.80 15.21 -1.32
C LEU A 115 -18.47 15.17 0.18
N VAL A 116 -17.86 14.09 0.65
CA VAL A 116 -17.43 13.96 2.05
C VAL A 116 -16.37 15.01 2.39
N ILE A 117 -15.37 15.21 1.53
CA ILE A 117 -14.34 16.24 1.74
C ILE A 117 -14.97 17.63 1.80
N TYR A 118 -15.94 17.92 0.93
CA TYR A 118 -16.61 19.22 0.92
C TYR A 118 -17.38 19.48 2.23
N LYS A 119 -18.07 18.46 2.75
CA LYS A 119 -18.76 18.58 4.05
C LYS A 119 -17.80 18.67 5.23
N LEU A 120 -16.64 18.01 5.17
CA LEU A 120 -15.61 18.17 6.19
C LEU A 120 -15.00 19.58 6.18
N TYR A 121 -14.83 20.19 5.01
CA TYR A 121 -14.42 21.59 4.90
C TYR A 121 -15.41 22.51 5.63
N ASP A 122 -16.70 22.38 5.33
CA ASP A 122 -17.77 23.19 5.95
C ASP A 122 -17.77 22.98 7.47
N LEU A 123 -17.69 21.73 7.93
CA LEU A 123 -17.66 21.40 9.36
C LEU A 123 -16.50 22.08 10.10
N VAL A 124 -15.30 22.10 9.53
CA VAL A 124 -14.14 22.76 10.18
C VAL A 124 -14.31 24.28 10.19
N ARG A 125 -14.87 24.86 9.11
CA ARG A 125 -15.15 26.31 9.03
C ARG A 125 -16.22 26.75 10.03
N GLU A 126 -17.25 25.96 10.22
CA GLU A 126 -18.37 26.24 11.14
C GLU A 126 -18.02 25.99 12.61
N ASN A 127 -16.93 25.24 12.89
CA ASN A 127 -16.53 24.88 14.24
C ASN A 127 -15.06 25.28 14.52
N PRO A 128 -14.77 26.59 14.70
CA PRO A 128 -13.41 27.04 15.01
C PRO A 128 -12.84 26.36 16.26
N GLY A 129 -11.62 25.84 16.16
CA GLY A 129 -10.94 25.16 17.27
C GLY A 129 -11.47 23.74 17.57
N VAL A 130 -12.27 23.15 16.66
CA VAL A 130 -12.63 21.72 16.73
C VAL A 130 -11.37 20.86 16.79
N THR A 131 -11.42 19.75 17.52
CA THR A 131 -10.34 18.75 17.54
C THR A 131 -10.59 17.67 16.50
N PHE A 132 -9.57 16.88 16.13
CA PHE A 132 -9.79 15.81 15.15
C PHE A 132 -10.73 14.72 15.68
N ASN A 133 -10.72 14.43 16.98
CA ASN A 133 -11.69 13.52 17.59
C ASN A 133 -13.13 14.03 17.47
N GLN A 134 -13.36 15.31 17.77
CA GLN A 134 -14.68 15.93 17.61
C GLN A 134 -15.13 16.01 16.15
N LEU A 135 -14.21 16.24 15.19
CA LEU A 135 -14.54 16.25 13.77
C LEU A 135 -15.06 14.89 13.32
N LYS A 136 -14.45 13.78 13.76
CA LYS A 136 -14.92 12.42 13.42
C LYS A 136 -16.33 12.16 13.92
N GLU A 137 -16.63 12.53 15.17
CA GLU A 137 -17.96 12.38 15.77
C GLU A 137 -19.00 13.21 15.00
N LYS A 138 -18.69 14.48 14.71
CA LYS A 138 -19.55 15.37 13.91
C LYS A 138 -19.76 14.84 12.49
N CYS A 139 -18.71 14.29 11.87
CA CYS A 139 -18.78 13.71 10.53
C CYS A 139 -19.70 12.49 10.49
N GLN A 140 -19.61 11.60 11.48
CA GLN A 140 -20.52 10.45 11.61
C GLN A 140 -21.98 10.90 11.76
N GLY A 141 -22.22 11.90 12.61
CA GLY A 141 -23.55 12.48 12.80
C GLY A 141 -24.13 13.09 11.51
N LEU A 142 -23.30 13.79 10.73
CA LEU A 142 -23.71 14.45 9.49
C LEU A 142 -24.19 13.44 8.43
N PHE A 143 -23.52 12.29 8.33
CA PHE A 143 -23.83 11.29 7.30
C PHE A 143 -24.81 10.20 7.74
N ALA A 144 -25.14 10.09 9.03
CA ALA A 144 -26.05 9.07 9.56
C ALA A 144 -27.41 9.02 8.84
N ASN A 145 -27.94 10.19 8.43
CA ASN A 145 -29.23 10.32 7.74
C ASN A 145 -29.11 11.12 6.42
N ALA A 146 -27.91 11.23 5.85
CA ALA A 146 -27.70 11.99 4.64
C ALA A 146 -28.30 11.29 3.41
N SER A 147 -28.76 12.10 2.45
CA SER A 147 -29.09 11.65 1.10
C SER A 147 -28.13 12.31 0.11
N PRO A 148 -27.34 11.55 -0.68
CA PRO A 148 -27.30 10.09 -0.74
C PRO A 148 -26.75 9.45 0.56
N GLN A 149 -27.13 8.21 0.82
CA GLN A 149 -26.60 7.45 1.96
C GLN A 149 -25.10 7.24 1.76
N ILE A 150 -24.31 7.73 2.72
CA ILE A 150 -22.85 7.56 2.73
C ILE A 150 -22.49 6.52 3.78
N GLU A 151 -21.76 5.49 3.36
CA GLU A 151 -21.15 4.50 4.25
C GLU A 151 -20.36 5.19 5.37
N PRO A 152 -20.64 4.91 6.66
CA PRO A 152 -19.94 5.55 7.78
C PRO A 152 -18.41 5.36 7.72
N ALA A 153 -17.97 4.20 7.22
CA ALA A 153 -16.56 3.91 7.02
C ALA A 153 -15.91 4.86 6.00
N LEU A 154 -16.59 5.17 4.90
CA LEU A 154 -16.08 6.11 3.89
C LEU A 154 -15.89 7.51 4.49
N ALA A 155 -16.85 7.97 5.29
CA ALA A 155 -16.79 9.27 5.95
C ALA A 155 -15.58 9.36 6.90
N LEU A 156 -15.41 8.34 7.75
CA LEU A 156 -14.31 8.26 8.70
C LEU A 156 -12.94 8.11 8.03
N ASP A 157 -12.82 7.22 7.04
CA ASP A 157 -11.58 7.04 6.27
C ASP A 157 -11.18 8.33 5.55
N THR A 158 -12.15 9.08 5.02
CA THR A 158 -11.90 10.38 4.37
C THR A 158 -11.38 11.42 5.37
N ALA A 159 -11.92 11.48 6.60
CA ALA A 159 -11.36 12.35 7.63
C ALA A 159 -9.91 11.97 7.96
N HIS A 160 -9.60 10.67 8.04
CA HIS A 160 -8.23 10.17 8.23
C HIS A 160 -7.31 10.47 7.05
N GLN A 161 -7.81 10.44 5.81
CA GLN A 161 -7.05 10.88 4.64
C GLN A 161 -6.62 12.34 4.78
N LEU A 162 -7.54 13.25 5.14
CA LEU A 162 -7.21 14.67 5.36
C LEU A 162 -6.16 14.86 6.46
N PHE A 163 -6.25 14.08 7.54
CA PHE A 163 -5.26 14.08 8.62
C PHE A 163 -3.86 13.67 8.12
N HIS A 164 -3.76 12.54 7.42
CA HIS A 164 -2.47 12.01 6.92
C HIS A 164 -1.91 12.77 5.71
N THR A 165 -2.71 13.63 5.08
CA THR A 165 -2.30 14.47 3.94
C THR A 165 -2.00 15.92 4.33
N PHE A 166 -1.89 16.21 5.63
CA PHE A 166 -1.53 17.54 6.15
C PHE A 166 -2.52 18.64 5.69
N CYS A 167 -3.80 18.27 5.59
CA CYS A 167 -4.86 19.21 5.29
C CYS A 167 -5.33 20.00 6.52
N PHE A 168 -4.81 19.69 7.71
CA PHE A 168 -5.06 20.40 8.95
C PHE A 168 -3.76 20.89 9.57
N GLU A 169 -3.84 22.06 10.21
CA GLU A 169 -2.83 22.58 11.13
C GLU A 169 -3.32 22.34 12.55
N PHE A 170 -2.39 22.01 13.44
CA PHE A 170 -2.68 21.75 14.84
C PHE A 170 -1.95 22.76 15.70
N GLU A 171 -2.59 23.15 16.80
CA GLU A 171 -1.96 24.01 17.81
C GLU A 171 -0.63 23.40 18.29
N GLN A 172 0.45 24.18 18.18
CA GLN A 172 1.79 23.67 18.49
C GLN A 172 2.08 23.68 20.00
N ASN A 173 1.51 24.63 20.73
CA ASN A 173 1.78 24.88 22.14
C ASN A 173 0.85 24.10 23.10
N SER A 174 0.54 22.85 22.75
CA SER A 174 -0.32 21.99 23.57
C SER A 174 0.42 20.73 24.03
N SER A 175 0.21 20.35 25.29
CA SER A 175 0.69 19.08 25.86
C SER A 175 -0.20 17.88 25.49
N GLU A 176 -1.34 18.13 24.85
CA GLU A 176 -2.28 17.08 24.45
C GLU A 176 -1.75 16.28 23.26
N ARG A 177 -2.34 15.09 23.04
CA ARG A 177 -2.06 14.30 21.83
C ARG A 177 -2.59 15.04 20.61
N ILE A 178 -1.93 14.88 19.46
CA ILE A 178 -2.26 15.59 18.21
C ILE A 178 -3.77 15.57 17.87
N MET A 179 -4.46 14.46 18.13
CA MET A 179 -5.89 14.25 17.82
C MET A 179 -6.84 15.04 18.74
N ASP A 180 -6.35 15.39 19.92
CA ASP A 180 -7.08 16.12 20.97
C ASP A 180 -6.78 17.63 20.90
N ARG A 181 -5.76 18.04 20.13
CA ARG A 181 -5.43 19.45 19.91
C ARG A 181 -6.46 20.12 19.01
N ARG A 182 -6.61 21.44 19.22
CA ARG A 182 -7.37 22.31 18.32
C ARG A 182 -6.71 22.29 16.94
N MET A 183 -7.53 22.19 15.92
CA MET A 183 -7.09 22.24 14.53
C MET A 183 -7.80 23.30 13.72
N SER A 184 -7.16 23.69 12.63
CA SER A 184 -7.67 24.62 11.62
C SER A 184 -7.30 24.14 10.22
N LEU A 185 -7.97 24.70 9.22
CA LEU A 185 -7.51 24.60 7.83
C LEU A 185 -6.32 25.55 7.62
N PRO A 186 -5.27 25.14 6.90
CA PRO A 186 -4.20 26.04 6.45
C PRO A 186 -4.75 27.25 5.70
N GLU A 187 -4.10 28.41 5.83
CA GLU A 187 -4.53 29.67 5.19
C GLU A 187 -4.68 29.56 3.66
N ALA A 188 -3.85 28.73 3.02
CA ALA A 188 -3.90 28.47 1.59
C ALA A 188 -5.18 27.75 1.14
N ILE A 189 -5.90 27.09 2.04
CA ILE A 189 -7.12 26.33 1.73
C ILE A 189 -8.36 27.21 1.95
N GLN A 190 -8.76 27.91 0.88
CA GLN A 190 -9.87 28.85 0.92
C GLN A 190 -11.19 28.31 0.34
N SER A 191 -11.20 27.09 -0.16
CA SER A 191 -12.40 26.47 -0.74
C SER A 191 -12.42 24.95 -0.52
N PRO A 192 -13.61 24.33 -0.60
CA PRO A 192 -13.74 22.87 -0.59
C PRO A 192 -12.93 22.18 -1.70
N ALA A 193 -12.89 22.80 -2.89
CA ALA A 193 -12.09 22.32 -4.01
C ALA A 193 -10.58 22.36 -3.69
N GLY A 194 -10.10 23.45 -3.09
CA GLY A 194 -8.70 23.54 -2.67
C GLY A 194 -8.31 22.50 -1.61
N LEU A 195 -9.24 22.11 -0.73
CA LEU A 195 -9.02 21.03 0.23
C LEU A 195 -8.90 19.67 -0.47
N LEU A 196 -9.79 19.40 -1.42
CA LEU A 196 -9.78 18.20 -2.24
C LEU A 196 -8.47 18.09 -3.03
N ASP A 197 -8.08 19.16 -3.74
CA ASP A 197 -6.88 19.21 -4.56
C ASP A 197 -5.62 18.96 -3.71
N LYS A 198 -5.52 19.58 -2.54
CA LYS A 198 -4.38 19.36 -1.62
C LYS A 198 -4.32 17.90 -1.16
N CYS A 199 -5.46 17.33 -0.76
CA CYS A 199 -5.53 15.93 -0.32
C CYS A 199 -5.12 14.97 -1.45
N ASP A 200 -5.71 15.16 -2.63
CA ASP A 200 -5.51 14.29 -3.79
C ASP A 200 -4.09 14.37 -4.31
N ARG A 201 -3.53 15.57 -4.44
CA ARG A 201 -2.12 15.78 -4.77
C ARG A 201 -1.20 15.03 -3.83
N LYS A 202 -1.43 15.12 -2.51
CA LYS A 202 -0.57 14.45 -1.54
C LYS A 202 -0.68 12.93 -1.59
N ILE A 203 -1.89 12.40 -1.83
CA ILE A 203 -2.11 10.96 -2.07
C ILE A 203 -1.38 10.49 -3.32
N LEU A 204 -1.50 11.21 -4.43
CA LEU A 204 -0.84 10.87 -5.69
C LEU A 204 0.68 10.91 -5.54
N GLN A 205 1.22 11.92 -4.85
CA GLN A 205 2.65 12.02 -4.54
C GLN A 205 3.13 10.82 -3.71
N MET A 206 2.39 10.39 -2.68
CA MET A 206 2.76 9.22 -1.89
C MET A 206 2.81 7.95 -2.76
N ILE A 207 1.85 7.79 -3.66
CA ILE A 207 1.84 6.68 -4.62
C ILE A 207 3.05 6.76 -5.55
N ALA A 208 3.24 7.88 -6.24
CA ALA A 208 4.32 8.06 -7.21
C ALA A 208 5.70 7.88 -6.57
N SER A 209 5.90 8.42 -5.37
CA SER A 209 7.14 8.29 -4.61
C SER A 209 7.47 6.82 -4.32
N ASP A 210 6.50 6.02 -3.89
CA ASP A 210 6.73 4.60 -3.52
C ASP A 210 6.77 3.66 -4.75
N LEU A 211 6.15 4.05 -5.87
CA LEU A 211 6.38 3.38 -7.16
C LEU A 211 7.82 3.58 -7.65
N GLY A 212 8.38 4.76 -7.39
CA GLY A 212 9.71 5.16 -7.82
C GLY A 212 9.83 5.33 -9.34
N ALA A 213 11.05 5.59 -9.83
CA ALA A 213 11.29 5.88 -11.25
C ALA A 213 11.02 4.71 -12.21
N SER A 214 10.76 3.51 -11.70
CA SER A 214 10.55 2.30 -12.51
C SER A 214 9.10 2.08 -12.96
N GLU A 215 8.13 2.75 -12.36
CA GLU A 215 6.72 2.60 -12.69
C GLU A 215 6.02 3.97 -12.67
N GLU A 216 5.50 4.38 -13.81
CA GLU A 216 4.68 5.58 -13.89
C GLU A 216 3.30 5.37 -13.25
N LEU A 217 2.80 6.43 -12.63
CA LEU A 217 1.47 6.45 -12.05
C LEU A 217 0.41 6.45 -13.17
N ASP A 218 -0.47 5.45 -13.14
CA ASP A 218 -1.57 5.27 -14.08
C ASP A 218 -2.76 6.15 -13.69
N ARG A 219 -3.13 7.05 -14.60
CA ARG A 219 -4.18 8.06 -14.39
C ARG A 219 -5.58 7.45 -14.27
N GLU A 220 -5.86 6.34 -14.95
CA GLU A 220 -7.16 5.69 -14.83
C GLU A 220 -7.29 4.97 -13.49
N ILE A 221 -6.21 4.34 -13.02
CA ILE A 221 -6.19 3.72 -11.69
C ILE A 221 -6.24 4.80 -10.60
N ALA A 222 -5.56 5.92 -10.79
CA ALA A 222 -5.68 7.09 -9.93
C ALA A 222 -7.13 7.63 -9.88
N ALA A 223 -7.81 7.73 -11.02
CA ALA A 223 -9.22 8.13 -11.07
C ALA A 223 -10.12 7.11 -10.38
N LYS A 224 -9.82 5.83 -10.55
CA LYS A 224 -10.55 4.73 -9.91
C LYS A 224 -10.41 4.78 -8.40
N ILE A 225 -9.20 4.92 -7.88
CA ILE A 225 -8.99 4.98 -6.43
C ILE A 225 -9.63 6.25 -5.86
N LEU A 226 -9.34 7.44 -6.39
CA LEU A 226 -9.80 8.71 -5.81
C LEU A 226 -11.30 8.98 -5.96
N TYR A 227 -11.92 8.57 -7.08
CA TYR A 227 -13.27 9.00 -7.47
C TYR A 227 -14.21 7.85 -7.87
N GLY A 228 -13.79 6.61 -7.68
CA GLY A 228 -14.54 5.42 -8.12
C GLY A 228 -14.48 5.14 -9.62
N GLY A 229 -13.75 5.95 -10.40
CA GLY A 229 -13.53 5.74 -11.83
C GLY A 229 -13.38 7.03 -12.64
N ALA A 230 -12.88 6.89 -13.86
CA ALA A 230 -12.81 7.98 -14.84
C ALA A 230 -14.20 8.22 -15.47
N ARG A 231 -15.11 8.83 -14.71
CA ARG A 231 -16.50 9.10 -15.14
C ARG A 231 -16.60 10.15 -16.25
N SER A 232 -15.53 10.90 -16.51
CA SER A 232 -15.43 11.86 -17.62
C SER A 232 -13.97 12.18 -17.96
N HIS A 233 -13.71 12.68 -19.16
CA HIS A 233 -12.39 13.18 -19.56
C HIS A 233 -11.86 14.29 -18.62
N LYS A 234 -12.75 15.06 -17.99
CA LYS A 234 -12.38 16.11 -17.03
C LYS A 234 -11.69 15.54 -15.79
N VAL A 235 -12.07 14.34 -15.35
CA VAL A 235 -11.42 13.68 -14.19
C VAL A 235 -9.98 13.31 -14.51
N LEU A 236 -9.74 12.78 -15.71
CA LEU A 236 -8.38 12.43 -16.14
C LEU A 236 -7.51 13.67 -16.37
N ALA A 237 -8.09 14.74 -16.93
CA ALA A 237 -7.41 16.02 -17.07
C ALA A 237 -7.05 16.61 -15.70
N HIS A 238 -7.97 16.58 -14.75
CA HIS A 238 -7.72 17.05 -13.39
C HIS A 238 -6.59 16.25 -12.69
N ILE A 239 -6.57 14.93 -12.83
CA ILE A 239 -5.46 14.11 -12.29
C ILE A 239 -4.13 14.49 -12.94
N GLN A 240 -4.13 14.75 -14.25
CA GLN A 240 -2.93 15.22 -14.95
C GLN A 240 -2.44 16.55 -14.35
N GLU A 241 -3.32 17.53 -14.14
CA GLU A 241 -2.99 18.82 -13.53
C GLU A 241 -2.42 18.66 -12.11
N LEU A 242 -2.98 17.74 -11.31
CA LEU A 242 -2.47 17.43 -9.97
C LEU A 242 -1.05 16.87 -10.01
N LEU A 243 -0.72 16.02 -10.99
CA LEU A 243 0.62 15.45 -11.17
C LEU A 243 1.62 16.46 -11.73
N GLU A 244 1.21 17.31 -12.67
CA GLU A 244 2.10 18.29 -13.31
C GLU A 244 2.51 19.41 -12.36
N ALA A 245 1.60 19.91 -11.53
CA ALA A 245 1.92 20.96 -10.56
C ALA A 245 2.86 20.48 -9.43
N GLU A 246 3.21 19.19 -9.37
CA GLU A 246 4.31 18.68 -8.54
C GLU A 246 5.69 18.86 -9.22
N SER A 247 5.78 18.77 -10.55
CA SER A 247 7.05 18.90 -11.27
C SER A 247 7.68 20.30 -11.21
N GLN A 248 6.95 21.29 -10.68
CA GLN A 248 7.35 22.69 -10.61
C GLN A 248 7.53 23.22 -9.18
N ALA A 249 7.37 22.38 -8.15
CA ALA A 249 7.51 22.75 -6.73
C ALA A 249 8.73 22.06 -6.10
#